data_AF-A0A1Q4YU08-F1
#
_entry.id   AF-A0A1Q4YU08-F1
#
_cell.length_a   1.000
_cell.length_b   1.000
_cell.length_c   1.000
_cell.angle_alpha   90.00
_cell.angle_beta   90.00
_cell.angle_gamma   90.00
#
_symmetry.space_group_name_H-M   'P 1'
#
loop_
_entity.id
_entity.type
_entity.pdbx_description
1 polymer ?
#
loop_
_entity_poly.entity_id
_entity_poly.type
_entity_poly.pdbx_seq_one_letter_code
_entity_poly.pdbx_strand_id
1 'polypeptide(L)'
;MRELATGEAPRLFAIVEEYGDAEDIRVAGYGLAYGGRAEVNSVEGDFHLASQSPEHARTLFEISSKSAGVRRAHLVWLDAT
;
A
#
# COMPACT_ATOMS: atom_id res chain seq x y z
N MET A 1 14.96 -2.21 24.75
CA MET A 1 14.88 -1.37 23.53
C MET A 1 14.56 -2.20 22.29
N ARG A 2 15.39 -3.19 21.91
CA ARG A 2 15.14 -4.01 20.70
C ARG A 2 13.84 -4.80 20.73
N GLU A 3 13.52 -5.44 21.86
CA GLU A 3 12.29 -6.21 22.02
C GLU A 3 11.04 -5.33 21.88
N LEU A 4 11.01 -4.20 22.58
CA LEU A 4 9.95 -3.19 22.44
C LEU A 4 9.80 -2.73 20.98
N ALA A 5 10.91 -2.37 20.32
CA ALA A 5 10.89 -1.90 18.94
C ALA A 5 10.38 -2.97 17.95
N THR A 6 10.66 -4.25 18.22
CA THR A 6 10.20 -5.36 17.37
C THR A 6 8.71 -5.65 17.62
N GLY A 7 8.26 -5.56 18.87
CA GLY A 7 6.84 -5.78 19.22
C GLY A 7 5.92 -4.67 18.72
N GLU A 8 6.42 -3.43 18.64
CA GLU A 8 5.67 -2.26 18.16
C GLU A 8 5.92 -1.96 16.67
N ALA A 9 6.70 -2.80 15.98
CA ALA A 9 7.04 -2.57 14.57
C ALA A 9 5.77 -2.60 13.71
N PRO A 10 5.52 -1.56 12.90
CA PRO A 10 4.42 -1.61 11.95
C PRO A 10 4.66 -2.70 10.91
N ARG A 11 3.57 -3.32 10.46
CA ARG A 11 3.62 -4.35 9.41
C ARG A 11 3.79 -3.68 8.05
N LEU A 12 4.76 -4.15 7.26
CA LEU A 12 5.03 -3.63 5.93
C LEU A 12 4.08 -4.26 4.88
N PHE A 13 3.54 -3.44 3.99
CA PHE A 13 2.75 -3.89 2.86
C PHE A 13 3.08 -3.10 1.58
N ALA A 14 2.66 -3.62 0.44
CA ALA A 14 2.68 -2.98 -0.86
C ALA A 14 1.26 -2.81 -1.41
N ILE A 15 1.06 -1.75 -2.19
CA ILE A 15 -0.09 -1.61 -3.08
C ILE A 15 0.38 -1.93 -4.50
N VAL A 16 -0.26 -2.93 -5.11
CA VAL A 16 0.04 -3.37 -6.48
C VAL A 16 -1.15 -3.04 -7.38
N GLU A 17 -0.90 -2.35 -8.49
CA GLU A 17 -1.91 -1.97 -9.47
C GLU A 17 -1.87 -2.92 -10.67
N GLU A 18 -3.04 -3.36 -11.11
CA GLU A 18 -3.26 -4.04 -12.39
C GLU A 18 -3.80 -3.05 -13.42
N TYR A 19 -3.17 -2.99 -14.59
CA TYR A 19 -3.59 -2.22 -15.76
C TYR A 19 -4.19 -3.14 -16.82
N GLY A 20 -5.24 -2.69 -17.50
CA GLY A 20 -5.75 -3.32 -18.72
C GLY A 20 -5.97 -4.85 -18.65
N ASP A 21 -5.40 -5.57 -19.62
CA ASP A 21 -5.29 -7.03 -19.61
C ASP A 21 -4.14 -7.41 -18.66
N ALA A 22 -4.39 -8.34 -17.74
CA ALA A 22 -3.68 -8.59 -16.47
C ALA A 22 -2.15 -8.84 -16.50
N GLU A 23 -1.47 -8.68 -17.63
CA GLU A 23 -0.02 -8.79 -17.77
C GLU A 23 0.73 -7.52 -17.33
N ASP A 24 0.06 -6.37 -17.25
CA ASP A 24 0.68 -5.11 -16.82
C ASP A 24 0.39 -4.81 -15.34
N ILE A 25 1.30 -5.28 -14.48
CA ILE A 25 1.25 -5.06 -13.03
C ILE A 25 2.43 -4.24 -12.55
N ARG A 26 2.21 -3.35 -11.58
CA ARG A 26 3.28 -2.58 -10.96
C ARG A 26 3.05 -2.36 -9.47
N VAL A 27 4.13 -2.12 -8.73
CA VAL A 27 4.04 -1.62 -7.36
C VAL A 27 3.78 -0.11 -7.41
N ALA A 28 2.62 0.31 -6.92
CA ALA A 28 2.23 1.71 -6.88
C ALA A 28 2.78 2.43 -5.66
N GLY A 29 2.92 1.72 -4.53
CA GLY A 29 3.41 2.29 -3.29
C GLY A 29 3.69 1.25 -2.22
N TYR A 30 4.41 1.67 -1.20
CA TYR A 30 4.69 0.89 0.01
C TYR A 30 4.09 1.59 1.22
N GLY A 31 3.60 0.79 2.16
CA GLY A 31 2.95 1.28 3.35
C GLY A 31 3.33 0.55 4.63
N LEU A 32 3.20 1.28 5.74
CA LEU A 32 3.37 0.80 7.09
C LEU A 32 2.01 0.79 7.79
N ALA A 33 1.62 -0.37 8.30
CA ALA A 33 0.39 -0.54 9.07
C ALA A 33 0.72 -0.52 10.57
N TYR A 34 0.25 0.53 11.24
CA TYR A 34 0.24 0.65 12.69
C TYR A 34 -1.09 0.11 13.25
N GLY A 35 -1.20 -0.04 14.57
CA GLY A 35 -2.37 -0.59 15.28
C GLY A 35 -3.70 0.22 15.18
N GLY A 36 -3.88 1.03 14.13
CA GLY A 36 -5.06 1.83 13.88
C GLY A 36 -4.92 2.88 12.77
N ARG A 37 -3.80 2.87 12.05
CA ARG A 37 -3.58 3.72 10.87
C ARG A 37 -2.63 3.05 9.89
N ALA A 38 -2.66 3.49 8.65
CA ALA A 38 -1.68 3.17 7.64
C ALA A 38 -1.09 4.44 7.05
N GLU A 39 0.21 4.42 6.79
CA GLU A 39 0.90 5.47 6.06
C GLU A 39 1.50 4.85 4.80
N VAL A 40 1.26 5.46 3.64
CA VAL A 40 1.66 4.94 2.33
C VAL A 40 2.34 6.04 1.53
N ASN A 41 3.43 5.68 0.85
CA ASN A 41 4.09 6.54 -0.13
C ASN A 41 4.05 5.86 -1.49
N SER A 42 3.75 6.61 -2.56
CA SER A 42 3.92 6.12 -3.91
C SER A 42 5.40 5.89 -4.22
N VAL A 43 5.68 4.92 -5.09
CA VAL A 43 7.05 4.66 -5.56
C VAL A 43 7.60 5.86 -6.32
N GLU A 44 6.74 6.58 -7.05
CA GLU A 44 7.10 7.79 -7.81
C GLU A 44 7.35 9.02 -6.91
N GLY A 45 7.00 8.94 -5.62
CA GLY A 45 7.24 10.00 -4.62
C GLY A 45 6.32 11.21 -4.72
N ASP A 46 5.35 11.18 -5.63
CA ASP A 46 4.38 12.25 -5.90
C ASP A 46 3.14 12.19 -5.00
N PHE A 47 2.94 11.08 -4.27
CA PHE A 47 1.74 10.82 -3.50
C PHE A 47 2.06 10.21 -2.14
N HIS A 48 1.62 10.88 -1.08
CA HIS A 48 1.66 10.40 0.29
C HIS A 48 0.25 10.34 0.87
N LEU A 49 -0.07 9.26 1.56
CA LEU A 49 -1.39 9.02 2.12
C LEU A 49 -1.33 8.47 3.54
N ALA A 50 -1.94 9.20 4.47
CA ALA A 50 -2.34 8.67 5.76
C ALA A 50 -3.79 8.18 5.70
N SER A 51 -4.06 6.98 6.20
CA SER A 51 -5.39 6.37 6.18
C SER A 51 -5.70 5.61 7.47
N GLN A 52 -6.98 5.30 7.68
CA GLN A 52 -7.44 4.58 8.86
C GLN A 52 -7.07 3.09 8.81
N SER A 53 -6.87 2.53 7.61
CA SER A 53 -6.42 1.15 7.43
C SER A 53 -5.69 0.95 6.09
N PRO A 54 -4.91 -0.13 5.93
CA PRO A 54 -4.29 -0.49 4.66
C PRO A 54 -5.30 -0.72 3.53
N GLU A 55 -6.48 -1.27 3.84
CA GLU A 55 -7.56 -1.52 2.87
C GLU A 55 -8.19 -0.22 2.38
N HIS A 56 -8.34 0.75 3.29
CA HIS A 56 -8.79 2.08 2.93
C HIS A 56 -7.73 2.78 2.05
N ALA A 57 -6.45 2.66 2.40
CA ALA A 57 -5.36 3.20 1.58
C ALA A 57 -5.34 2.60 0.16
N ARG A 58 -5.44 1.27 0.04
CA ARG A 58 -5.58 0.55 -1.25
C ARG A 58 -6.75 1.09 -2.07
N THR A 59 -7.89 1.33 -1.43
CA THR A 59 -9.09 1.85 -2.10
C THR A 59 -8.89 3.26 -2.65
N LEU A 60 -8.19 4.13 -1.90
CA LEU A 60 -7.88 5.49 -2.35
C LEU A 60 -6.86 5.49 -3.51
N PHE A 61 -5.85 4.63 -3.47
CA PHE A 61 -4.95 4.40 -4.62
C PHE A 61 -5.73 3.95 -5.86
N GLU A 62 -6.61 2.95 -5.70
CA GLU A 62 -7.43 2.47 -6.82
C GLU A 62 -8.26 3.61 -7.43
N ILE A 63 -8.91 4.44 -6.60
CA ILE A 63 -9.70 5.59 -7.06
C ILE A 63 -8.82 6.63 -7.77
N SER A 64 -7.66 6.97 -7.20
CA SER A 64 -6.73 7.95 -7.75
C SER A 64 -6.23 7.54 -9.13
N SER A 65 -5.97 6.25 -9.33
CA SER A 65 -5.36 5.72 -10.55
C SER A 65 -6.37 5.25 -11.60
N LYS A 66 -7.69 5.32 -11.33
CA LYS A 66 -8.73 4.93 -12.31
C LYS A 66 -8.60 5.66 -13.65
N SER A 67 -8.31 6.96 -13.62
CA SER A 67 -8.14 7.75 -14.84
C SER A 67 -6.88 7.36 -15.64
N ALA A 68 -5.91 6.71 -14.99
CA ALA A 68 -4.68 6.19 -15.60
C ALA A 68 -4.83 4.78 -16.17
N GLY A 69 -6.03 4.19 -16.15
CA GLY A 69 -6.29 2.85 -16.70
C GLY A 69 -6.09 1.70 -15.71
N VAL A 70 -5.91 2.00 -14.41
CA VAL A 70 -5.89 0.97 -13.37
C VAL A 70 -7.26 0.31 -13.26
N ARG A 71 -7.27 -1.02 -13.39
CA ARG A 71 -8.45 -1.86 -13.25
C ARG A 71 -8.70 -2.23 -11.80
N ARG A 72 -7.63 -2.54 -11.06
CA ARG A 72 -7.71 -3.02 -9.68
C ARG A 72 -6.42 -2.70 -8.94
N ALA A 73 -6.54 -2.37 -7.65
CA ALA A 73 -5.40 -2.32 -6.74
C ALA A 73 -5.49 -3.46 -5.72
N HIS A 74 -4.35 -4.01 -5.34
CA HIS A 74 -4.22 -5.10 -4.38
C HIS A 74 -3.37 -4.67 -3.20
N LEU A 75 -3.74 -5.17 -2.02
CA LEU A 75 -2.96 -5.02 -0.80
C LEU A 75 -2.16 -6.30 -0.58
N VAL A 76 -0.83 -6.19 -0.52
CA VAL A 76 0.08 -7.33 -0.37
C VAL A 76 0.94 -7.15 0.88
N TRP A 77 0.80 -8.05 1.86
CA TRP A 77 1.62 -8.04 3.08
C TRP A 77 3.01 -8.65 2.84
N LEU A 78 4.06 -8.00 3.36
CA LEU A 78 5.46 -8.38 3.11
C LEU A 78 6.15 -9.05 4.32
N ASP A 79 5.40 -9.28 5.40
CA ASP A 79 5.88 -9.87 6.65
C ASP A 79 5.72 -11.39 6.72
N ALA A 80 5.27 -12.02 5.64
CA ALA A 80 5.22 -13.47 5.47
C ALA A 80 6.35 -13.93 4.56
N THR A 81 7.51 -14.27 5.14
CA THR A 81 8.48 -15.19 4.52
C THR A 81 9.08 -16.08 5.60
#